data_AF-K7N074-F1
#
_entry.id   AF-K7N074-F1
#
_cell.length_a   1.000
_cell.length_b   1.000
_cell.length_c   1.000
_cell.angle_alpha   90.00
_cell.angle_beta   90.00
_cell.angle_gamma   90.00
#
_symmetry.space_group_name_H-M   'P 1'
#
loop_
_entity.id
_entity.type
_entity.pdbx_description
1 polymer ?
#
loop_
_entity_poly.entity_id
_entity_poly.type
_entity_poly.pdbx_seq_one_letter_code
_entity_poly.pdbx_strand_id
1 'polypeptide(L)'
;MTPNKLYFHLSPDLTTVFFHLTPELTMSVESKPTELRLLELGVISWTKWGRAPGQYESHTEAQETYFLLRGRVKFIPKDSTYDPIEFGAGDLVTIPKGLTCTWDISVAVDAHYKFQP
;
A
#
# COMPACT_ATOMS: atom_id res chain seq x y z
N MET A 1 31.28 3.95 6.15
CA MET A 1 30.11 4.79 6.48
C MET A 1 29.13 4.67 5.33
N THR A 2 28.14 3.79 5.44
CA THR A 2 27.01 3.76 4.51
C THR A 2 26.19 5.02 4.75
N PRO A 3 25.91 5.85 3.72
CA PRO A 3 25.07 7.03 3.91
C PRO A 3 23.70 6.58 4.42
N ASN A 4 23.14 7.30 5.39
CA ASN A 4 21.77 7.14 5.87
C ASN A 4 20.83 7.15 4.67
N LYS A 5 20.50 5.97 4.14
CA LYS A 5 19.56 5.82 3.04
C LYS A 5 18.21 6.13 3.67
N LEU A 6 17.62 7.27 3.31
CA LEU A 6 16.25 7.60 3.72
C LEU A 6 15.37 6.49 3.17
N TYR A 7 14.85 5.66 4.07
CA TYR A 7 14.01 4.52 3.73
C TYR A 7 12.64 4.94 3.18
N PHE A 8 12.35 6.24 3.18
CA PHE A 8 11.16 6.80 2.57
C PHE A 8 11.41 8.21 2.05
N HIS A 9 10.55 8.68 1.14
CA HIS A 9 10.44 10.10 0.78
C HIS A 9 8.97 10.50 0.63
N LEU A 10 8.69 11.81 0.69
CA LEU A 10 7.36 12.37 0.48
C LEU A 10 7.25 12.93 -0.95
N SER A 11 6.07 12.82 -1.55
CA SER A 11 5.73 13.57 -2.76
C SER A 11 5.77 15.09 -2.50
N PRO A 12 5.95 15.92 -3.53
CA PRO A 12 5.99 17.38 -3.38
C PRO A 12 4.75 18.00 -2.74
N ASP A 13 3.57 17.39 -2.92
CA ASP A 13 2.30 17.80 -2.32
C ASP A 13 2.06 17.21 -0.91
N LEU A 14 3.01 16.43 -0.38
CA LEU A 14 3.00 15.80 0.94
C LEU A 14 1.85 14.81 1.17
N THR A 15 1.16 14.39 0.11
CA THR A 15 0.04 13.43 0.20
C THR A 15 0.52 11.99 0.16
N THR A 16 1.66 11.72 -0.47
CA THR A 16 2.15 10.38 -0.74
C THR A 16 3.46 10.12 -0.03
N VAL A 17 3.53 9.03 0.73
CA VAL A 17 4.76 8.49 1.29
C VAL A 17 5.21 7.34 0.41
N PHE A 18 6.45 7.39 -0.07
CA PHE A 18 7.11 6.29 -0.80
C PHE A 18 8.07 5.60 0.13
N PHE A 19 7.90 4.30 0.33
CA PHE A 19 8.72 3.45 1.19
C PHE A 19 9.65 2.60 0.33
N HIS A 20 10.95 2.85 0.43
CA HIS A 20 12.01 2.10 -0.27
C HIS A 20 12.40 0.88 0.57
N LEU A 21 11.63 -0.20 0.40
CA LEU A 21 11.77 -1.45 1.15
C LEU A 21 13.07 -2.17 0.81
N THR A 22 13.43 -2.15 -0.48
CA THR A 22 14.73 -2.56 -1.02
C THR A 22 15.12 -1.57 -2.12
N PRO A 23 16.33 -1.64 -2.73
CA PRO A 23 16.68 -0.78 -3.86
C PRO A 23 15.72 -0.91 -5.08
N GLU A 24 15.03 -2.05 -5.21
CA GLU A 24 14.18 -2.42 -6.34
C GLU A 24 12.68 -2.36 -6.00
N LEU A 25 12.32 -2.44 -4.71
CA LEU A 25 10.94 -2.49 -4.24
C LEU A 25 10.57 -1.18 -3.52
N THR A 26 9.71 -0.39 -4.16
CA THR A 26 9.12 0.80 -3.56
C THR A 26 7.60 0.64 -3.44
N MET A 27 7.09 0.78 -2.22
CA MET A 27 5.66 0.84 -1.94
C MET A 27 5.24 2.30 -1.76
N SER A 28 4.00 2.66 -2.08
CA SER A 28 3.49 4.01 -1.81
C SER A 28 2.15 3.99 -1.10
N VAL A 29 1.93 4.98 -0.23
CA VAL A 29 0.64 5.26 0.42
C VAL A 29 0.32 6.73 0.17
N GLU A 30 -0.68 6.99 -0.67
CA GLU A 30 -1.26 8.32 -0.89
C GLU A 30 -2.47 8.47 0.04
N SER A 31 -2.37 9.37 1.02
CA SER A 31 -3.41 9.58 2.02
C SER A 31 -4.49 10.53 1.52
N LYS A 32 -5.73 10.02 1.45
CA LYS A 32 -6.93 10.74 1.03
C LYS A 32 -6.73 11.49 -0.31
N PRO A 33 -6.47 10.76 -1.42
CA PRO A 33 -6.43 11.35 -2.75
C PRO A 33 -7.69 12.19 -3.02
N THR A 34 -7.55 13.23 -3.84
CA THR A 34 -8.69 14.07 -4.22
C THR A 34 -9.73 13.28 -5.00
N GLU A 35 -11.00 13.71 -4.98
CA GLU A 35 -12.04 13.06 -5.78
C GLU A 35 -11.72 13.07 -7.28
N LEU A 36 -11.10 14.15 -7.78
CA LEU A 36 -10.62 14.24 -9.16
C LEU A 36 -9.58 13.15 -9.44
N ARG A 37 -8.61 12.97 -8.55
CA ARG A 37 -7.59 11.91 -8.66
C ARG A 37 -8.21 10.52 -8.69
N LEU A 38 -9.17 10.24 -7.81
CA LEU A 38 -9.89 8.96 -7.76
C LEU A 38 -10.72 8.72 -9.03
N LEU A 39 -11.34 9.78 -9.57
CA LEU A 39 -12.10 9.75 -10.82
C LEU A 39 -11.19 9.46 -12.02
N GLU A 40 -10.06 10.15 -12.13
CA GLU A 40 -9.05 9.95 -13.19
C GLU A 40 -8.49 8.52 -13.17
N LEU A 41 -8.28 7.95 -11.98
CA LEU A 41 -7.86 6.57 -11.80
C LEU A 41 -8.95 5.54 -12.12
N GLY A 42 -10.21 5.96 -12.16
CA GLY A 42 -11.37 5.09 -12.36
C GLY A 42 -11.57 4.10 -11.21
N VAL A 43 -11.24 4.47 -9.96
CA VAL A 43 -11.21 3.51 -8.83
C VAL A 43 -12.54 2.78 -8.62
N ILE A 44 -13.66 3.44 -8.93
CA ILE A 44 -15.01 2.89 -8.78
C ILE A 44 -15.24 1.68 -9.70
N SER A 45 -14.55 1.62 -10.84
CA SER A 45 -14.66 0.50 -11.79
C SER A 45 -13.69 -0.65 -11.50
N TRP A 46 -12.80 -0.50 -10.51
CA TRP A 46 -11.89 -1.56 -10.11
C TRP A 46 -12.63 -2.67 -9.35
N THR A 47 -12.05 -3.87 -9.35
CA THR A 47 -12.61 -5.05 -8.68
C THR A 47 -12.78 -4.77 -7.18
N LYS A 48 -13.86 -5.25 -6.58
CA LYS A 48 -14.05 -5.18 -5.13
C LYS A 48 -13.31 -6.32 -4.44
N TRP A 49 -12.65 -6.01 -3.33
CA TRP A 49 -11.99 -7.00 -2.47
C TRP A 49 -12.24 -6.65 -1.02
N GLY A 50 -12.22 -7.67 -0.17
CA GLY A 50 -12.30 -7.47 1.27
C GLY A 50 -11.70 -8.63 2.04
N ARG A 51 -11.35 -8.35 3.30
CA ARG A 51 -10.76 -9.33 4.21
C ARG A 51 -11.18 -9.05 5.64
N ALA A 52 -11.54 -10.09 6.37
CA ALA A 52 -11.83 -10.02 7.80
C ALA A 52 -10.57 -9.70 8.63
N PRO A 53 -10.70 -9.28 9.90
CA PRO A 53 -9.56 -9.13 10.79
C PRO A 53 -8.77 -10.43 10.95
N GLY A 54 -7.45 -10.31 11.06
CA GLY A 54 -6.51 -11.43 11.14
C GLY A 54 -5.17 -11.11 10.49
N GLN A 55 -4.25 -12.07 10.55
CA GLN A 55 -2.92 -11.97 9.94
C GLN A 55 -2.83 -12.87 8.73
N TYR A 56 -2.36 -12.32 7.60
CA TYR A 56 -2.30 -13.01 6.33
C TYR A 56 -0.98 -12.77 5.64
N GLU A 57 -0.25 -13.84 5.34
CA GLU A 57 0.96 -13.76 4.53
C GLU A 57 0.60 -13.69 3.04
N SER A 58 1.35 -12.89 2.29
CA SER A 58 1.20 -12.76 0.84
C SER A 58 2.53 -12.53 0.16
N HIS A 59 2.62 -12.98 -1.09
CA HIS A 59 3.67 -12.64 -2.04
C HIS A 59 2.99 -12.05 -3.30
N THR A 60 3.49 -10.93 -3.79
CA THR A 60 2.88 -10.20 -4.91
C THR A 60 3.51 -10.62 -6.25
N GLU A 61 2.74 -11.24 -7.13
CA GLU A 61 3.22 -11.67 -8.48
C GLU A 61 3.09 -10.55 -9.53
N ALA A 62 2.37 -9.49 -9.20
CA ALA A 62 2.11 -8.31 -10.01
C ALA A 62 2.13 -7.07 -9.11
N GLN A 63 2.23 -5.87 -9.69
CA GLN A 63 2.00 -4.65 -8.91
C GLN A 63 0.50 -4.56 -8.58
N GLU A 64 0.19 -4.30 -7.31
CA GLU A 64 -1.17 -4.22 -6.82
C GLU A 64 -1.47 -2.79 -6.38
N THR A 65 -2.66 -2.29 -6.69
CA THR A 65 -3.13 -0.99 -6.17
C THR A 65 -4.48 -1.15 -5.51
N TYR A 66 -4.60 -0.62 -4.29
CA TYR A 66 -5.79 -0.68 -3.45
C TYR A 66 -6.23 0.72 -3.06
N PHE A 67 -7.51 1.05 -3.27
CA PHE A 67 -8.15 2.17 -2.60
C PHE A 67 -9.06 1.63 -1.49
N LEU A 68 -8.71 1.90 -0.24
CA LEU A 68 -9.42 1.35 0.92
C LEU A 68 -10.69 2.17 1.22
N LEU A 69 -11.85 1.53 1.10
CA LEU A 69 -13.14 2.09 1.52
C LEU A 69 -13.34 1.97 3.03
N ARG A 70 -12.83 0.89 3.61
CA ARG A 70 -12.85 0.59 5.04
C ARG A 70 -11.59 -0.19 5.41
N GLY A 71 -11.18 -0.09 6.67
CA GLY A 71 -10.22 -0.99 7.27
C GLY A 71 -9.08 -0.27 7.99
N ARG A 72 -8.25 -1.08 8.64
CA ARG A 72 -6.98 -0.66 9.23
C ARG A 72 -6.01 -1.83 9.11
N VAL A 73 -4.88 -1.57 8.49
CA VAL A 73 -3.86 -2.55 8.17
C VAL A 73 -2.53 -2.08 8.74
N LYS A 74 -1.83 -2.99 9.41
CA LYS A 74 -0.41 -2.90 9.70
C LYS A 74 0.30 -3.86 8.76
N PHE A 75 0.95 -3.31 7.75
CA PHE A 75 1.61 -4.03 6.68
C PHE A 75 3.07 -4.26 7.02
N ILE A 76 3.51 -5.51 7.04
CA ILE A 76 4.84 -5.90 7.52
C ILE A 76 5.62 -6.50 6.34
N PRO A 77 6.50 -5.74 5.69
CA PRO A 77 7.30 -6.24 4.57
C PRO A 77 8.36 -7.24 5.08
N LYS A 78 8.36 -8.46 4.54
CA LYS A 78 9.43 -9.44 4.78
C LYS A 78 10.68 -9.02 4.01
N ASP A 79 11.85 -9.40 4.49
CA ASP A 79 13.17 -9.10 3.89
C ASP A 79 13.52 -7.61 3.79
N SER A 80 12.76 -6.74 4.47
CA SER A 80 13.09 -5.31 4.63
C SER A 80 13.54 -5.03 6.06
N THR A 81 14.35 -3.98 6.25
CA THR A 81 14.63 -3.43 7.59
C THR A 81 13.59 -2.37 7.98
N TYR A 82 12.46 -2.29 7.26
CA TYR A 82 11.46 -1.26 7.46
C TYR A 82 10.52 -1.65 8.62
N ASP A 83 10.16 -0.67 9.43
CA ASP A 83 9.11 -0.85 10.43
C ASP A 83 7.76 -1.15 9.75
N PRO A 84 6.78 -1.74 10.45
CA PRO A 84 5.47 -1.93 9.88
C PRO A 84 4.86 -0.63 9.34
N ILE A 85 4.25 -0.69 8.16
CA ILE A 85 3.62 0.44 7.48
C ILE A 85 2.13 0.39 7.75
N GLU A 86 1.55 1.48 8.24
CA GLU A 86 0.13 1.55 8.55
C GLU A 86 -0.65 2.34 7.50
N PHE A 87 -1.80 1.82 7.11
CA PHE A 87 -2.77 2.50 6.24
C PHE A 87 -4.19 2.03 6.54
N GLY A 88 -5.18 2.78 6.09
CA GLY A 88 -6.58 2.51 6.37
C GLY A 88 -7.55 3.17 5.39
N ALA A 89 -8.79 3.30 5.84
CA ALA A 89 -9.86 3.89 5.04
C ALA A 89 -9.48 5.28 4.48
N GLY A 90 -9.62 5.44 3.17
CA GLY A 90 -9.28 6.66 2.42
C GLY A 90 -7.88 6.67 1.81
N ASP A 91 -7.02 5.71 2.13
CA ASP A 91 -5.68 5.63 1.54
C ASP A 91 -5.70 4.88 0.20
N LEU A 92 -4.87 5.34 -0.74
CA LEU A 92 -4.53 4.66 -1.98
C LEU A 92 -3.13 4.07 -1.85
N VAL A 93 -3.05 2.75 -1.84
CA VAL A 93 -1.83 1.99 -1.58
C VAL A 93 -1.38 1.29 -2.86
N THR A 94 -0.12 1.44 -3.23
CA THR A 94 0.51 0.69 -4.33
C THR A 94 1.61 -0.19 -3.78
N ILE A 95 1.49 -1.50 -4.01
CA ILE A 95 2.40 -2.53 -3.53
C ILE A 95 3.19 -3.07 -4.73
N PRO A 96 4.54 -3.03 -4.70
CA PRO A 96 5.35 -3.44 -5.82
C PRO A 96 5.30 -4.96 -6.00
N LYS A 97 5.47 -5.41 -7.24
CA LYS A 97 5.68 -6.82 -7.57
C LYS A 97 6.91 -7.38 -6.86
N GLY A 98 6.82 -8.63 -6.40
CA GLY A 98 7.92 -9.38 -5.78
C GLY A 98 8.03 -9.18 -4.28
N LEU A 99 7.12 -8.40 -3.67
CA LEU A 99 7.13 -8.16 -2.23
C LEU A 99 6.44 -9.31 -1.48
N THR A 100 7.19 -9.92 -0.56
CA THR A 100 6.63 -10.80 0.47
C THR A 100 6.29 -9.98 1.71
N CYS A 101 5.11 -10.17 2.29
CA CYS A 101 4.64 -9.37 3.41
C CYS A 101 3.61 -10.10 4.28
N THR A 102 3.32 -9.53 5.45
CA THR A 102 2.18 -9.90 6.28
C THR A 102 1.22 -8.72 6.39
N TRP A 103 -0.05 -8.96 6.09
CA TRP A 103 -1.15 -8.06 6.39
C TRP A 103 -1.69 -8.37 7.77
N ASP A 104 -1.44 -7.50 8.75
CA ASP A 104 -2.09 -7.56 10.05
C ASP A 104 -3.30 -6.62 10.06
N ILE A 105 -4.49 -7.21 9.89
CA ILE A 105 -5.75 -6.48 9.72
C ILE A 105 -6.46 -6.41 11.07
N SER A 106 -6.51 -5.22 11.66
CA SER A 106 -7.21 -4.99 12.94
C SER A 106 -8.67 -4.60 12.75
N VAL A 107 -9.04 -4.06 11.59
CA VAL A 107 -10.41 -3.71 11.20
C VAL A 107 -10.67 -4.22 9.78
N ALA A 108 -11.79 -4.91 9.58
CA ALA A 108 -12.15 -5.53 8.30
C ALA A 108 -11.97 -4.56 7.12
N VAL A 109 -11.23 -5.01 6.11
CA VAL A 109 -10.92 -4.21 4.92
C VAL A 109 -12.01 -4.41 3.87
N ASP A 110 -12.46 -3.31 3.29
CA ASP A 110 -13.16 -3.28 2.00
C ASP A 110 -12.38 -2.33 1.09
N ALA A 111 -12.10 -2.75 -0.14
CA ALA A 111 -11.30 -1.96 -1.07
C ALA A 111 -11.76 -2.14 -2.52
N HIS A 112 -11.46 -1.12 -3.33
CA HIS A 112 -11.34 -1.25 -4.77
C HIS A 112 -9.89 -1.59 -5.11
N TYR A 113 -9.65 -2.59 -5.94
CA TYR A 113 -8.28 -3.03 -6.26
C TYR A 113 -8.09 -3.38 -7.73
N LYS A 114 -6.86 -3.19 -8.21
CA LYS A 114 -6.43 -3.58 -9.55
C LYS A 114 -5.03 -4.22 -9.52
N PHE A 115 -4.80 -5.13 -10.46
CA PHE A 115 -3.48 -5.67 -10.79
C PHE A 115 -2.90 -4.93 -12.00
N GLN A 116 -1.59 -4.71 -11.99
CA GLN A 116 -0.79 -4.31 -13.14
C GLN A 116 0.24 -5.41 -13.39
N PRO A 117 0.05 -6.24 -14.44
CA PRO A 117 0.96 -7.33 -14.79
C PRO A 117 2.38 -6.87 -15.11
#